data_AF-A0A2C6L1K0-F1
#
_entry.id   AF-A0A2C6L1K0-F1
#
_cell.length_a   1.000
_cell.length_b   1.000
_cell.length_c   1.000
_cell.angle_alpha   90.00
_cell.angle_beta   90.00
_cell.angle_gamma   90.00
#
_symmetry.space_group_name_H-M   'P 1'
#
loop_
_entity.id
_entity.type
_entity.pdbx_description
1 polymer ?
#
loop_
_entity_poly.entity_id
_entity_poly.type
_entity_poly.pdbx_seq_one_letter_code
_entity_poly.pdbx_strand_id
1 'polypeptide(L)' 'MANHGLVGVGRSVDEAFTVCQVVEKCARIYAWSKTIGQPVVIPEQDVLHLGRAYRSTYGQSSK' A
#
# COMPACT_ATOMS: atom_id res chain seq x y z
N MET A 1 5.85 -16.51 -1.48
CA MET A 1 5.31 -16.76 -2.83
C MET A 1 6.24 -16.18 -3.89
N ALA A 2 7.43 -16.77 -4.08
CA ALA A 2 8.25 -16.39 -5.23
C ALA A 2 7.59 -16.91 -6.51
N ASN A 3 7.56 -16.09 -7.57
CA ASN A 3 7.04 -16.46 -8.89
C ASN A 3 5.53 -16.76 -8.97
N HIS A 4 4.71 -16.32 -7.99
CA HIS A 4 3.26 -16.58 -7.98
C HIS A 4 2.40 -15.32 -7.84
N GLY A 5 2.83 -14.33 -7.07
CA GLY A 5 2.06 -13.09 -6.84
C GLY A 5 1.86 -12.79 -5.36
N LEU A 6 0.83 -11.99 -5.05
CA LEU A 6 0.48 -11.61 -3.69
C LEU A 6 -0.83 -12.27 -3.22
N VAL A 7 -1.07 -12.24 -1.91
CA VAL A 7 -2.36 -12.57 -1.30
C VAL A 7 -2.83 -11.35 -0.51
N GLY A 8 -3.97 -10.79 -0.89
CA GLY A 8 -4.64 -9.71 -0.14
C GLY A 8 -5.73 -10.25 0.75
N VAL A 9 -5.88 -9.65 1.94
CA VAL A 9 -6.91 -10.01 2.92
C VAL A 9 -7.61 -8.74 3.40
N GLY A 10 -8.88 -8.88 3.79
CA GLY A 10 -9.73 -7.80 4.28
C GLY A 10 -10.98 -8.34 4.97
N ARG A 11 -11.71 -7.48 5.68
CA ARG A 11 -12.98 -7.82 6.34
C ARG A 11 -14.10 -8.09 5.34
N SER A 12 -13.96 -7.56 4.12
CA SER A 12 -14.82 -7.81 2.97
C SER A 12 -13.98 -8.06 1.72
N VAL A 13 -14.61 -8.59 0.67
CA VAL A 13 -13.98 -8.75 -0.65
C VAL A 13 -13.52 -7.40 -1.20
N ASP A 14 -14.32 -6.33 -1.05
CA ASP A 14 -13.95 -5.00 -1.51
C ASP A 14 -12.70 -4.47 -0.81
N GLU A 15 -12.57 -4.70 0.50
CA GLU A 15 -11.38 -4.32 1.25
C GLU A 15 -10.16 -5.16 0.81
N ALA A 16 -10.32 -6.48 0.69
CA ALA A 16 -9.24 -7.35 0.23
C ALA A 16 -8.76 -6.98 -1.19
N PHE A 17 -9.69 -6.65 -2.08
CA PHE A 17 -9.40 -6.19 -3.44
C PHE A 17 -8.69 -4.83 -3.43
N THR A 18 -9.13 -3.89 -2.59
CA THR A 18 -8.46 -2.60 -2.40
C THR A 18 -7.01 -2.78 -1.96
N VAL A 19 -6.75 -3.68 -1.00
CA VAL A 19 -5.39 -4.03 -0.56
C VAL A 19 -4.55 -4.53 -1.74
N CYS A 20 -5.08 -5.47 -2.54
CA CYS A 20 -4.38 -5.97 -3.73
C CYS A 20 -4.03 -4.83 -4.71
N GLN A 21 -4.97 -3.93 -5.00
CA GLN A 21 -4.74 -2.81 -5.91
C GLN A 21 -3.67 -1.84 -5.41
N VAL A 22 -3.67 -1.53 -4.11
CA VAL A 22 -2.65 -0.65 -3.50
C VAL A 22 -1.27 -1.28 -3.61
N VAL A 23 -1.13 -2.56 -3.25
CA VAL A 23 0.15 -3.27 -3.33
C VAL A 23 0.65 -3.34 -4.78
N GLU A 24 -0.22 -3.68 -5.73
CA GLU A 24 0.13 -3.74 -7.15
C GLU A 24 0.57 -2.38 -7.71
N LYS A 25 -0.14 -1.30 -7.37
CA LYS A 25 0.26 0.06 -7.77
C LYS A 25 1.63 0.44 -7.20
N CYS A 26 1.89 0.12 -5.93
CA CYS A 26 3.19 0.35 -5.30
C CYS A 26 4.30 -0.49 -5.95
N ALA A 27 4.04 -1.76 -6.26
CA ALA A 27 4.99 -2.64 -6.94
C ALA A 27 5.38 -2.09 -8.31
N ARG A 28 4.40 -1.61 -9.09
CA ARG A 28 4.65 -0.95 -10.38
C ARG A 28 5.51 0.31 -10.24
N ILE A 29 5.18 1.20 -9.30
CA ILE A 29 5.95 2.42 -9.05
C ILE A 29 7.39 2.07 -8.66
N TYR A 30 7.56 1.10 -7.76
CA TYR A 30 8.87 0.65 -7.32
C TYR A 30 9.69 0.05 -8.46
N ALA A 31 9.08 -0.85 -9.25
CA ALA A 31 9.73 -1.47 -10.40
C ALA A 31 10.21 -0.41 -11.40
N TRP A 32 9.34 0.54 -11.79
CA TRP A 32 9.73 1.63 -12.70
C TRP A 32 10.83 2.52 -12.11
N SER A 33 10.69 2.90 -10.84
CA SER A 33 11.72 3.69 -10.15
C SER A 33 13.07 2.97 -10.13
N LYS A 34 13.08 1.64 -9.92
CA LYS A 34 14.29 0.81 -9.99
C LYS A 34 14.87 0.70 -11.39
N THR A 35 14.05 0.72 -12.44
CA THR A 35 14.54 0.73 -13.82
C THR A 35 15.23 2.04 -14.20
N ILE A 36 14.81 3.16 -13.59
CA ILE A 36 15.38 4.49 -13.85
C ILE A 36 16.59 4.77 -12.95
N GLY A 37 16.60 4.25 -11.72
CA GLY A 37 17.69 4.48 -10.76
C GLY A 37 17.41 3.86 -9.40
N GLN A 38 17.80 4.55 -8.33
CA GLN A 38 17.56 4.10 -6.96
C GLN A 38 16.34 4.82 -6.36
N PRO A 39 15.24 4.10 -6.07
CA PRO A 39 14.10 4.67 -5.36
C PRO A 39 14.51 5.16 -3.98
N VAL A 40 14.03 6.36 -3.62
CA VAL A 40 14.14 6.90 -2.26
C VAL A 40 13.05 6.27 -1.41
N VAL A 41 13.43 5.61 -0.33
CA VAL A 41 12.52 4.93 0.58
C VAL A 41 11.96 5.95 1.57
N ILE A 42 10.65 5.87 1.83
CA ILE A 42 9.98 6.70 2.85
C ILE A 42 10.53 6.30 4.23
N PRO A 43 10.95 7.26 5.08
CA PRO A 43 11.41 6.96 6.43
C PRO A 43 10.36 6.17 7.23
N GLU A 44 10.82 5.19 8.01
CA GLU A 44 9.93 4.30 8.78
C GLU A 44 8.99 5.08 9.70
N GLN A 45 9.49 6.14 10.34
CA GLN A 45 8.69 7.01 11.20
C GLN A 45 7.48 7.62 10.48
N ASP A 46 7.64 7.99 9.20
CA ASP A 46 6.59 8.61 8.39
C ASP A 46 5.59 7.55 7.94
N VAL A 47 6.06 6.35 7.58
CA VAL A 47 5.20 5.19 7.28
C VAL A 47 4.30 4.85 8.48
N LEU A 48 4.89 4.80 9.68
CA LEU A 48 4.16 4.54 10.91
C LEU A 48 3.17 5.67 11.24
N HIS A 49 3.56 6.93 11.05
CA HIS A 49 2.69 8.08 11.27
C HIS A 49 1.49 8.06 10.31
N LEU A 50 1.72 7.93 9.01
CA LEU A 50 0.69 7.88 7.99
C LEU A 50 -0.24 6.68 8.17
N GLY A 51 0.32 5.50 8.52
CA GLY A 51 -0.46 4.30 8.80
C GLY A 51 -1.37 4.45 10.02
N ARG A 52 -0.93 5.17 11.06
CA ARG A 52 -1.81 5.52 12.19
C ARG A 52 -2.91 6.48 11.76
N ALA A 53 -2.55 7.59 11.11
CA ALA A 53 -3.52 8.58 10.63
C ALA A 53 -4.61 7.95 9.75
N TYR A 54 -4.21 7.07 8.82
CA TYR A 54 -5.14 6.33 7.95
C TYR A 54 -6.20 5.53 8.74
N ARG A 55 -5.81 4.94 9.88
CA ARG A 55 -6.70 4.10 10.69
C ARG A 55 -7.54 4.87 11.71
N SER A 56 -7.03 5.99 12.22
CA SER A 56 -7.63 6.65 13.38
C SER A 56 -8.30 7.99 13.10
N THR A 57 -7.85 8.73 12.09
CA THR A 57 -8.30 10.12 11.85
C THR A 57 -8.68 10.42 10.41
N TYR A 58 -8.23 9.59 9.46
CA TYR A 58 -8.47 9.78 8.04
C TYR A 58 -9.70 8.97 7.57
N GLY A 59 -10.49 9.58 6.69
CA GLY A 59 -11.74 9.01 6.20
C GLY A 59 -12.86 10.05 6.26
N GLN A 60 -13.89 9.87 5.44
CA GLN A 60 -15.07 10.74 5.53
C GLN A 60 -15.93 10.29 6.70
N SER A 61 -16.33 11.22 7.57
CA SER A 61 -17.40 10.96 8.54
C SER A 61 -18.66 10.57 7.77
N SER A 62 -19.35 9.51 8.21
CA SER A 62 -20.69 9.24 7.69
C SER A 62 -21.54 10.48 7.87
N LYS A 63 -22.21 10.91 6.80
CA LYS A 63 -23.38 11.79 6.95
C LYS A 63 -24.48 11.06 7.72
#